data_AF-A0A7Y7B1Z6-F1
#
_entry.id   AF-A0A7Y7B1Z6-F1
#
_cell.length_a   1.000
_cell.length_b   1.000
_cell.length_c   1.000
_cell.angle_alpha   90.00
_cell.angle_beta   90.00
_cell.angle_gamma   90.00
#
_symmetry.space_group_name_H-M   'P 1'
#
loop_
_entity.id
_entity.type
_entity.pdbx_description
1 polymer ?
#
loop_
_entity_poly.entity_id
_entity_poly.type
_entity_poly.pdbx_seq_one_letter_code
_entity_poly.pdbx_strand_id
1 'polypeptide(L)'
;KYDSFDGISQAGNNYTTPRDYAKLARHALTSATFDAVVRTTTTQQKAANVNRTYYWDNTNKLLGSYKGAIGIKTGTGTAAGPCLVFAAQRGKRTVVGVILNDPVNRYPDAVKMLDWAFGSKAPVKLRQLPPSAQKD
;
A
#
# COMPACT_ATOMS: atom_id res chain seq x y z
N LYS A 1 -12.38 -14.83 1.90
CA LYS A 1 -12.26 -15.53 3.19
C LYS A 1 -10.86 -15.29 3.72
N TYR A 2 -10.70 -15.05 5.02
CA TYR A 2 -9.38 -14.91 5.64
C TYR A 2 -9.16 -16.12 6.54
N ASP A 3 -8.04 -16.82 6.37
CA ASP A 3 -7.60 -17.90 7.26
C ASP A 3 -6.27 -17.60 7.97
N SER A 4 -5.66 -16.45 7.68
CA SER A 4 -4.50 -15.89 8.38
C SER A 4 -4.61 -14.37 8.49
N PHE A 5 -3.83 -13.77 9.38
CA PHE A 5 -3.82 -12.31 9.62
C PHE A 5 -2.78 -11.56 8.79
N ASP A 6 -1.78 -12.26 8.24
CA ASP A 6 -0.60 -11.71 7.56
C ASP A 6 -0.61 -11.96 6.05
N GLY A 7 -1.56 -12.75 5.55
CA GLY A 7 -1.63 -13.15 4.14
C GLY A 7 -0.93 -14.48 3.83
N ILE A 8 -0.19 -15.08 4.76
CA ILE A 8 0.46 -16.39 4.59
C ILE A 8 -0.54 -17.49 4.95
N SER A 9 -1.18 -18.07 3.93
CA SER A 9 -2.23 -19.08 4.09
C SER A 9 -1.64 -20.49 4.16
N GLN A 10 -1.78 -21.16 5.30
CA GLN A 10 -1.37 -22.56 5.46
C GLN A 10 -2.33 -23.53 4.74
N ALA A 11 -3.63 -23.20 4.74
CA ALA A 11 -4.68 -24.05 4.17
C ALA A 11 -5.14 -23.62 2.76
N GLY A 12 -4.54 -22.56 2.20
CA GLY A 12 -4.90 -22.00 0.90
C GLY A 12 -6.28 -21.33 0.85
N ASN A 13 -6.94 -21.11 1.99
CA ASN A 13 -8.28 -20.55 2.06
C ASN A 13 -8.29 -19.02 2.25
N ASN A 14 -7.12 -18.37 2.26
CA ASN A 14 -7.01 -16.92 2.23
C ASN A 14 -7.20 -16.39 0.81
N TYR A 15 -8.32 -15.71 0.56
CA TYR A 15 -8.59 -15.11 -0.74
C TYR A 15 -9.57 -13.94 -0.61
N THR A 16 -9.53 -13.08 -1.62
CA THR A 16 -10.35 -11.87 -1.71
C THR A 16 -10.47 -11.45 -3.17
N THR A 17 -11.17 -10.35 -3.42
CA THR A 17 -11.29 -9.72 -4.74
C THR A 17 -10.78 -8.28 -4.70
N PRO A 18 -10.40 -7.68 -5.84
CA PRO A 18 -10.07 -6.26 -5.89
C PRO A 18 -11.20 -5.37 -5.36
N ARG A 19 -12.46 -5.76 -5.62
CA ARG A 19 -13.65 -5.05 -5.14
C ARG A 19 -13.75 -5.07 -3.61
N ASP A 20 -13.52 -6.23 -2.99
CA ASP A 20 -13.63 -6.37 -1.53
C ASP A 20 -12.49 -5.65 -0.81
N TYR A 21 -11.27 -5.70 -1.34
CA TYR A 21 -10.18 -4.87 -0.83
C TYR A 21 -10.42 -3.37 -1.02
N ALA A 22 -11.01 -2.93 -2.12
CA ALA A 22 -11.35 -1.51 -2.28
C ALA A 22 -12.39 -1.07 -1.24
N LYS A 23 -13.39 -1.91 -0.93
CA LYS A 23 -14.36 -1.65 0.14
C LYS A 23 -13.70 -1.60 1.51
N LEU A 24 -12.84 -2.59 1.83
CA LEU A 24 -12.12 -2.67 3.09
C LEU A 24 -11.20 -1.46 3.28
N ALA A 25 -10.41 -1.11 2.26
CA ALA A 25 -9.51 0.03 2.28
C ALA A 25 -10.26 1.35 2.49
N ARG A 26 -11.40 1.54 1.80
CA ARG A 26 -12.25 2.72 1.99
C ARG A 26 -12.76 2.82 3.43
N HIS A 27 -13.16 1.70 4.04
CA HIS A 27 -13.59 1.67 5.44
C HIS A 27 -12.41 1.94 6.39
N ALA A 28 -11.26 1.28 6.18
CA ALA A 28 -10.09 1.45 7.04
C ALA A 28 -9.58 2.91 7.05
N LEU A 29 -9.63 3.60 5.91
CA LEU A 29 -9.26 5.02 5.80
C LEU A 29 -10.16 5.97 6.60
N THR A 30 -11.31 5.54 7.13
CA THR A 30 -12.10 6.39 8.04
C THR A 30 -11.52 6.42 9.46
N SER A 31 -10.60 5.51 9.79
CA SER A 31 -9.85 5.56 11.05
C SER A 31 -8.67 6.53 10.94
N ALA A 32 -8.66 7.56 11.79
CA ALA A 32 -7.57 8.54 11.83
C ALA A 32 -6.22 7.88 12.12
N THR A 33 -6.19 6.85 12.97
CA THR A 33 -4.98 6.07 13.26
C THR A 33 -4.49 5.33 12.03
N PHE A 34 -5.39 4.65 11.31
CA PHE A 34 -5.00 3.90 10.11
C PHE A 34 -4.50 4.84 9.02
N ASP A 35 -5.21 5.94 8.75
CA ASP A 35 -4.81 6.96 7.77
C ASP A 35 -3.42 7.53 8.08
N ALA A 36 -3.16 7.87 9.35
CA ALA A 36 -1.86 8.36 9.78
C ALA A 36 -0.73 7.32 9.55
N VAL A 37 -0.97 6.06 9.91
CA VAL A 37 0.03 4.99 9.76
C VAL A 37 0.36 4.75 8.29
N VAL A 38 -0.64 4.63 7.41
CA VAL A 38 -0.40 4.26 6.01
C VAL A 38 0.21 5.38 5.17
N ARG A 39 0.05 6.64 5.60
CA ARG A 39 0.68 7.82 4.99
C ARG A 39 2.14 8.00 5.38
N THR A 40 2.53 7.46 6.54
CA THR A 40 3.86 7.64 7.11
C THR A 40 4.90 7.03 6.18
N THR A 41 5.87 7.83 5.72
CA THR A 41 6.92 7.41 4.80
C THR A 41 8.05 6.67 5.51
N THR A 42 8.39 7.10 6.72
CA THR A 42 9.39 6.50 7.61
C THR A 42 8.96 6.67 9.07
N THR A 43 9.34 5.74 9.93
CA THR A 43 9.09 5.87 11.37
C THR A 43 10.23 5.28 12.19
N GLN A 44 10.39 5.80 13.40
CA GLN A 44 11.29 5.29 14.41
C GLN A 44 10.47 4.91 15.64
N GLN A 45 10.61 3.69 16.12
CA GLN A 45 9.83 3.18 17.25
C GLN A 45 10.74 2.50 18.27
N LYS A 46 10.62 2.89 19.53
CA LYS A 46 11.33 2.26 20.64
C LYS A 46 10.51 1.08 21.15
N ALA A 47 11.14 -0.09 21.29
CA ALA A 47 10.49 -1.24 21.87
C ALA A 47 10.16 -0.99 23.35
N ALA A 48 8.99 -1.43 23.79
CA ALA A 48 8.56 -1.25 25.18
C ALA A 48 9.29 -2.18 26.16
N ASN A 49 9.71 -3.36 25.69
CA ASN A 49 10.24 -4.44 26.52
C ASN A 49 11.75 -4.63 26.41
N VAL A 50 12.41 -3.96 25.47
CA VAL A 50 13.86 -4.07 25.25
C VAL A 50 14.44 -2.70 24.91
N ASN A 51 15.73 -2.46 25.22
CA ASN A 51 16.41 -1.22 24.84
C ASN A 51 16.83 -1.23 23.35
N ARG A 52 15.84 -1.39 22.46
CA ARG A 52 16.04 -1.42 21.01
C ARG A 52 15.13 -0.40 20.34
N THR A 53 15.68 0.26 19.33
CA THR A 53 14.94 1.16 18.45
C THR A 53 14.87 0.56 17.05
N TYR A 54 13.68 0.54 16.49
CA TYR A 54 13.40 0.11 15.12
C TYR A 54 13.25 1.32 14.22
N TYR A 55 13.75 1.18 12.99
CA TYR A 55 13.56 2.14 11.92
C TYR A 55 12.87 1.40 10.79
N TRP A 56 11.76 1.95 10.30
CA TRP A 56 10.99 1.36 9.22
C TRP A 56 10.76 2.37 8.11
N ASP A 57 11.06 1.94 6.90
CA ASP A 57 10.70 2.62 5.67
C ASP A 57 9.44 2.00 5.10
N ASN A 58 8.44 2.83 4.78
CA ASN A 58 7.25 2.36 4.10
C ASN A 58 7.63 1.89 2.69
N THR A 59 7.21 0.70 2.31
CA THR A 59 7.62 0.07 1.05
C THR A 59 6.77 0.51 -0.15
N ASN A 60 5.67 1.23 0.09
CA ASN A 60 4.85 1.77 -0.99
C ASN A 60 5.57 2.93 -1.69
N LYS A 61 6.01 2.69 -2.94
CA LYS A 61 6.74 3.68 -3.74
C LYS A 61 5.89 4.83 -4.28
N LEU A 62 4.56 4.80 -4.15
CA LEU A 62 3.71 5.93 -4.54
C LEU A 62 3.80 7.09 -3.55
N LEU A 63 4.03 6.81 -2.26
CA LEU A 63 4.20 7.84 -1.24
C LEU A 63 5.40 8.72 -1.58
N GLY A 64 5.19 10.04 -1.67
CA GLY A 64 6.20 11.01 -2.07
C GLY A 64 6.50 11.06 -3.58
N SER A 65 6.00 10.11 -4.37
CA SER A 65 6.21 10.07 -5.83
C SER A 65 5.00 10.46 -6.64
N TYR A 66 3.79 10.06 -6.22
CA TYR A 66 2.55 10.43 -6.88
C TYR A 66 1.85 11.56 -6.11
N LYS A 67 1.48 12.64 -6.81
CA LYS A 67 0.82 13.80 -6.19
C LYS A 67 -0.49 13.40 -5.51
N GLY A 68 -0.50 13.57 -4.20
CA GLY A 68 -1.64 13.25 -3.34
C GLY A 68 -1.71 11.78 -2.94
N ALA A 69 -0.69 10.94 -3.16
CA ALA A 69 -0.67 9.58 -2.64
C ALA A 69 -0.73 9.56 -1.11
N ILE A 70 -1.53 8.64 -0.56
CA ILE A 70 -1.82 8.54 0.87
C ILE A 70 -1.66 7.12 1.43
N GLY A 71 -1.07 6.19 0.67
CA GLY A 71 -0.93 4.78 1.07
C GLY A 71 -1.38 3.82 -0.03
N ILE A 72 -1.78 2.58 0.24
CA ILE A 72 -2.06 1.96 1.54
C ILE A 72 -1.03 0.87 1.85
N LYS A 73 -0.94 -0.19 1.04
CA LYS A 73 -0.08 -1.34 1.37
C LYS A 73 0.29 -2.18 0.15
N THR A 74 1.56 -2.58 0.12
CA THR A 74 2.15 -3.57 -0.79
C THR A 74 2.00 -4.99 -0.24
N GLY A 75 2.08 -6.00 -1.09
CA GLY A 75 2.30 -7.38 -0.62
C GLY A 75 2.78 -8.27 -1.73
N THR A 76 3.69 -9.19 -1.44
CA THR A 76 4.11 -10.24 -2.37
C THR A 76 4.11 -11.57 -1.62
N GLY A 77 3.41 -12.57 -2.17
CA GLY A 77 3.47 -13.94 -1.69
C GLY A 77 3.72 -14.88 -2.85
N THR A 78 4.27 -16.07 -2.60
CA THR A 78 4.64 -17.03 -3.65
C THR A 78 3.46 -17.35 -4.58
N ALA A 79 2.26 -17.59 -4.02
CA ALA A 79 1.06 -17.89 -4.81
C ALA A 79 0.29 -16.63 -5.26
N ALA A 80 0.27 -15.58 -4.42
CA ALA A 80 -0.52 -14.36 -4.68
C ALA A 80 0.15 -13.44 -5.71
N GLY A 81 1.47 -13.54 -5.85
CA GLY A 81 2.28 -12.61 -6.59
C GLY A 81 2.24 -11.18 -6.03
N PRO A 82 2.92 -10.26 -6.73
CA PRO A 82 2.89 -8.82 -6.52
C PRO A 82 1.50 -8.17 -6.48
N CYS A 83 1.11 -7.65 -5.32
CA CYS A 83 -0.16 -6.94 -5.08
C CYS A 83 0.09 -5.51 -4.56
N LEU A 84 -0.89 -4.62 -4.78
CA LEU A 84 -0.88 -3.25 -4.28
C LEU A 84 -2.31 -2.75 -4.02
N VAL A 85 -2.58 -2.32 -2.79
CA VAL A 85 -3.72 -1.47 -2.46
C VAL A 85 -3.19 -0.06 -2.32
N PHE A 86 -3.72 0.88 -3.11
CA PHE A 86 -3.25 2.25 -3.15
C PHE A 86 -4.38 3.24 -2.99
N ALA A 87 -4.05 4.43 -2.49
CA ALA A 87 -4.98 5.53 -2.40
C ALA A 87 -4.29 6.86 -2.67
N ALA A 88 -5.05 7.80 -3.22
CA ALA A 88 -4.63 9.19 -3.34
C ALA A 88 -5.81 10.14 -3.10
N GLN A 89 -5.51 11.31 -2.56
CA GLN A 89 -6.49 12.34 -2.22
C GLN A 89 -6.06 13.69 -2.83
N ARG A 90 -7.01 14.33 -3.51
CA ARG A 90 -6.86 15.69 -4.04
C ARG A 90 -8.09 16.51 -3.65
N GLY A 91 -7.89 17.50 -2.79
CA GLY A 91 -8.99 18.23 -2.15
C GLY A 91 -9.86 17.26 -1.32
N LYS A 92 -11.19 17.31 -1.52
CA LYS A 92 -12.15 16.44 -0.83
C LYS A 92 -12.33 15.07 -1.48
N ARG A 93 -11.72 14.80 -2.63
CA ARG A 93 -11.89 13.55 -3.38
C ARG A 93 -10.75 12.59 -3.08
N THR A 94 -11.09 11.42 -2.55
CA THR A 94 -10.18 10.29 -2.34
C THR A 94 -10.51 9.18 -3.35
N VAL A 95 -9.48 8.64 -3.99
CA VAL A 95 -9.56 7.49 -4.89
C VAL A 95 -8.77 6.34 -4.29
N VAL A 96 -9.39 5.16 -4.25
CA VAL A 96 -8.77 3.91 -3.81
C VAL A 96 -8.73 2.95 -4.99
N GLY A 97 -7.61 2.27 -5.19
CA GLY A 97 -7.44 1.24 -6.21
C GLY A 97 -6.74 0.01 -5.67
N VAL A 98 -6.93 -1.11 -6.37
CA VAL A 98 -6.38 -2.41 -5.98
C VAL A 98 -5.87 -3.09 -7.25
N ILE A 99 -4.64 -3.59 -7.18
CA ILE A 99 -4.00 -4.45 -8.18
C ILE A 99 -3.61 -5.75 -7.49
N LEU A 100 -3.98 -6.88 -8.08
CA LEU A 100 -3.62 -8.21 -7.62
C LEU A 100 -2.82 -8.93 -8.70
N ASN A 101 -1.78 -9.65 -8.30
CA ASN A 101 -0.91 -10.47 -9.15
C ASN A 101 -0.37 -9.75 -10.41
N ASP A 102 0.28 -8.60 -10.22
CA ASP A 102 0.94 -7.84 -11.30
C ASP A 102 2.44 -7.69 -11.06
N PRO A 103 3.26 -8.65 -11.56
CA PRO A 103 4.67 -8.72 -11.24
C PRO A 103 5.51 -7.60 -11.82
N VAL A 104 5.07 -7.01 -12.93
CA VAL A 104 5.88 -6.03 -13.68
C VAL A 104 5.34 -4.61 -13.48
N ASN A 105 4.02 -4.45 -13.45
CA ASN A 105 3.40 -3.15 -13.68
C ASN A 105 2.62 -2.59 -12.49
N ARG A 106 2.66 -3.22 -11.29
CA ARG A 106 1.79 -2.79 -10.17
C ARG A 106 1.85 -1.29 -9.85
N TYR A 107 3.02 -0.67 -10.00
CA TYR A 107 3.19 0.76 -9.81
C TYR A 107 2.83 1.59 -11.06
N PRO A 108 3.37 1.31 -12.26
CA PRO A 108 2.91 1.95 -13.49
C PRO A 108 1.38 1.94 -13.68
N ASP A 109 0.72 0.83 -13.41
CA ASP A 109 -0.71 0.68 -13.59
C ASP A 109 -1.49 1.41 -12.48
N ALA A 110 -0.99 1.42 -11.24
CA ALA A 110 -1.56 2.28 -10.20
C ALA A 110 -1.50 3.77 -10.58
N VAL A 111 -0.38 4.22 -11.15
CA VAL A 111 -0.26 5.60 -11.66
C VAL A 111 -1.29 5.87 -12.75
N LYS A 112 -1.43 4.99 -13.75
CA LYS A 112 -2.43 5.12 -14.82
C LYS A 112 -3.86 5.18 -14.28
N MET A 113 -4.20 4.34 -13.31
CA MET A 113 -5.53 4.31 -12.69
C MET A 113 -5.83 5.61 -11.93
N LEU A 114 -4.88 6.12 -11.17
CA LEU A 114 -5.03 7.39 -10.46
C LEU A 114 -5.11 8.57 -11.43
N ASP A 115 -4.28 8.57 -12.47
CA ASP A 115 -4.27 9.58 -13.52
C ASP A 115 -5.61 9.63 -14.27
N TRP A 116 -6.14 8.47 -14.65
CA TRP A 116 -7.48 8.38 -15.22
C TRP A 116 -8.55 8.93 -14.26
N ALA A 117 -8.51 8.53 -12.98
CA ALA A 117 -9.52 8.94 -12.00
C ALA A 117 -9.52 10.46 -11.71
N PHE A 118 -8.35 11.10 -11.75
CA PHE A 118 -8.18 12.53 -11.53
C PHE A 118 -8.11 13.37 -12.81
N GLY A 119 -8.16 12.75 -14.00
CA GLY A 119 -7.99 13.45 -15.27
C GLY A 119 -6.61 14.10 -15.42
N SER A 120 -5.56 13.48 -14.90
CA SER A 120 -4.16 13.95 -15.01
C SER A 120 -3.30 13.03 -15.86
N LYS A 121 -2.16 13.55 -16.35
CA LYS A 121 -1.08 12.75 -16.96
C LYS A 121 0.25 13.28 -16.45
N ALA A 122 0.60 12.91 -15.22
CA ALA A 122 1.82 13.41 -14.59
C ALA A 122 2.96 12.40 -14.79
N PRO A 123 4.14 12.81 -15.28
CA PRO A 123 5.31 11.93 -15.22
C PRO A 123 5.64 11.65 -13.77
N VAL A 124 5.70 10.36 -13.40
CA VAL A 124 5.99 9.93 -12.03
C VAL A 124 7.32 9.19 -11.99
N LYS A 125 8.28 9.76 -11.25
CA LYS A 125 9.50 9.07 -10.86
C LYS A 125 9.27 8.42 -9.50
N LEU A 126 9.14 7.10 -9.48
CA LEU A 126 9.00 6.34 -8.24
C LEU A 126 10.24 6.54 -7.36
N ARG A 127 10.02 6.71 -6.06
CA ARG A 127 11.10 6.85 -5.08
C ARG A 127 11.91 5.57 -5.01
N GLN A 128 13.21 5.72 -4.83
CA GLN A 128 14.09 4.62 -4.49
C GLN A 128 14.01 4.40 -2.98
N LEU A 129 13.79 3.16 -2.57
CA LEU A 129 13.81 2.79 -1.16
C LEU A 129 15.26 2.52 -0.74
N PRO A 130 15.64 2.84 0.51
CA PRO A 130 16.96 2.51 0.99
C PRO A 130 17.16 0.98 1.01
N PRO A 131 18.41 0.48 0.92
CA PRO A 131 18.69 -0.95 0.98
C PRO A 131 18.19 -1.65 2.26
N SER A 132 18.03 -0.89 3.34
CA SER A 132 17.49 -1.34 4.63
C SER A 132 15.97 -1.49 4.66
N ALA A 133 15.26 -0.96 3.67
CA ALA A 133 13.81 -1.09 3.61
C ALA A 133 13.43 -2.57 3.51
N GLN A 134 12.44 -2.98 4.28
CA GLN A 134 11.91 -4.33 4.17
C GLN A 134 11.42 -4.56 2.75
N LYS A 135 11.64 -5.76 2.22
CA LYS A 135 11.07 -6.16 0.94
C LYS A 135 9.73 -6.82 1.20
N ASP A 136 8.78 -6.50 0.33
CA ASP A 136 7.47 -7.14 0.30
C ASP A 136 7.54 -8.51 -0.38
#